data_AF-I9RD54-F1
#
_entry.id   AF-I9RD54-F1
#
_cell.length_a   1.000
_cell.length_b   1.000
_cell.length_c   1.000
_cell.angle_alpha   90.00
_cell.angle_beta   90.00
_cell.angle_gamma   90.00
#
_symmetry.space_group_name_H-M   'P 1'
#
loop_
_entity.id
_entity.type
_entity.pdbx_description
1 polymer ?
#
loop_
_entity_poly.entity_id
_entity_poly.type
_entity_poly.pdbx_seq_one_letter_code
_entity_poly.pdbx_strand_id
1 'polypeptide(L)'
;MHSKIFQITEERPLKDNILNDCTLEQGDGHYYDYCSEIDEEERKSHIDNLINNILPKGMFELVSDDTICYNGGADKWKEEFVATLQEKAKAVTTENCTLWIGEVYQLEKYLKNPLDTAYQFYMNEQCINGAAEQSYEFLRVVSQLEPGTLLYIGGVIDYHF
;
A
#
# COMPACT_ATOMS: atom_id res chain seq x y z
N MET A 1 -6.16 -8.11 -13.93
CA MET A 1 -5.53 -6.76 -13.87
C MET A 1 -4.21 -6.91 -13.12
N HIS A 2 -3.13 -6.29 -13.60
CA HIS A 2 -1.81 -6.38 -12.95
C HIS A 2 -1.49 -5.16 -12.10
N SER A 3 -0.77 -5.38 -11.00
CA SER A 3 -0.19 -4.32 -10.17
C SER A 3 0.92 -4.89 -9.28
N LYS A 4 1.51 -4.05 -8.42
CA LYS A 4 2.69 -4.39 -7.60
C LYS A 4 2.40 -4.45 -6.11
N ILE A 5 3.09 -5.36 -5.44
CA ILE A 5 3.13 -5.49 -3.98
C ILE A 5 4.52 -5.10 -3.52
N PHE A 6 4.61 -4.20 -2.55
CA PHE A 6 5.86 -3.74 -1.97
C PHE A 6 6.00 -4.27 -0.55
N GLN A 7 7.07 -5.01 -0.27
CA GLN A 7 7.48 -5.28 1.10
C GLN A 7 8.19 -4.06 1.66
N ILE A 8 7.59 -3.39 2.65
CA ILE A 8 8.14 -2.18 3.28
C ILE A 8 8.09 -2.35 4.79
N THR A 9 9.25 -2.37 5.44
CA THR A 9 9.38 -2.73 6.86
C THR A 9 10.36 -1.80 7.59
N GLU A 10 10.18 -1.64 8.91
CA GLU A 10 11.12 -0.84 9.74
C GLU A 10 12.46 -1.54 9.95
N GLU A 11 12.47 -2.88 9.92
CA GLU A 11 13.69 -3.68 9.95
C GLU A 11 13.95 -4.26 8.56
N ARG A 12 15.23 -4.32 8.17
CA ARG A 12 15.62 -4.93 6.90
C ARG A 12 15.25 -6.43 6.93
N PRO A 13 14.40 -6.93 6.02
CA PRO A 13 14.02 -8.33 6.00
C PRO A 13 15.25 -9.22 5.85
N LEU A 14 15.24 -10.35 6.56
CA LEU A 14 16.23 -11.40 6.32
C LEU A 14 16.06 -11.96 4.91
N LYS A 15 17.13 -12.51 4.35
CA LYS A 15 17.13 -13.05 2.98
C LYS A 15 15.99 -14.05 2.74
N ASP A 16 15.72 -14.91 3.70
CA ASP A 16 14.68 -15.95 3.60
C ASP A 16 13.26 -15.38 3.82
N ASN A 17 13.15 -14.13 4.27
CA ASN A 17 11.90 -13.41 4.50
C ASN A 17 11.64 -12.33 3.45
N ILE A 18 12.42 -12.30 2.37
CA ILE A 18 12.15 -11.40 1.24
C ILE A 18 10.90 -11.91 0.53
N LEU A 19 9.90 -11.03 0.41
CA LEU A 19 8.66 -11.28 -0.32
C LEU A 19 8.97 -11.74 -1.75
N ASN A 20 8.39 -12.87 -2.13
CA ASN A 20 8.53 -13.47 -3.46
C ASN A 20 7.19 -13.99 -3.97
N ASP A 21 7.19 -14.52 -5.19
CA ASP A 21 6.00 -15.03 -5.89
C ASP A 21 5.30 -16.22 -5.20
N CYS A 22 5.92 -16.85 -4.21
CA CYS A 22 5.37 -17.99 -3.48
C CYS A 22 4.91 -17.64 -2.06
N THR A 23 5.03 -16.37 -1.66
CA THR A 23 4.77 -15.95 -0.27
C THR A 23 3.27 -15.85 0.04
N LEU A 24 2.49 -15.34 -0.92
CA LEU A 24 1.07 -15.03 -0.70
C LEU A 24 0.16 -16.19 -1.12
N GLU A 25 -1.02 -16.26 -0.52
CA GLU A 25 -2.05 -17.23 -0.91
C GLU A 25 -2.63 -16.88 -2.28
N GLN A 26 -2.58 -17.82 -3.23
CA GLN A 26 -2.88 -17.58 -4.64
C GLN A 26 -3.75 -18.70 -5.25
N GLY A 27 -4.40 -18.40 -6.36
CA GLY A 27 -5.19 -19.33 -7.16
C GLY A 27 -6.67 -19.35 -6.79
N ASP A 28 -7.37 -20.40 -7.23
CA ASP A 28 -8.83 -20.49 -7.13
C ASP A 28 -9.34 -20.27 -5.70
N GLY A 29 -10.16 -19.24 -5.52
CA GLY A 29 -10.77 -18.89 -4.23
C GLY A 29 -9.93 -17.95 -3.35
N HIS A 30 -8.75 -17.54 -3.81
CA HIS A 30 -7.93 -16.49 -3.19
C HIS A 30 -8.09 -15.14 -3.91
N TYR A 31 -7.55 -14.09 -3.30
CA TYR A 31 -7.60 -12.74 -3.88
C TYR A 31 -6.67 -12.59 -5.09
N TYR A 32 -5.51 -13.26 -5.07
CA TYR A 32 -4.55 -13.22 -6.16
C TYR A 32 -4.75 -14.43 -7.06
N ASP A 33 -4.92 -14.22 -8.37
CA ASP A 33 -4.89 -15.32 -9.35
C ASP A 33 -3.48 -15.94 -9.38
N TYR A 34 -2.46 -15.09 -9.44
CA TYR A 34 -1.06 -15.44 -9.31
C TYR A 34 -0.21 -14.20 -9.00
N CYS A 35 0.99 -14.46 -8.48
CA CYS A 35 2.07 -13.52 -8.26
C CYS A 35 3.29 -13.98 -9.08
N SER A 36 4.18 -13.03 -9.38
CA SER A 36 5.44 -13.34 -10.07
C SER A 36 6.54 -12.38 -9.67
N GLU A 37 7.77 -12.87 -9.62
CA GLU A 37 8.94 -12.01 -9.50
C GLU A 37 9.07 -11.09 -10.73
N ILE A 38 9.67 -9.92 -10.51
CA ILE A 38 9.97 -8.94 -11.56
C ILE A 38 11.47 -8.71 -11.64
N ASP A 39 11.93 -8.21 -12.79
CA ASP A 39 13.34 -7.87 -12.93
C ASP A 39 13.71 -6.59 -12.17
N GLU A 40 15.02 -6.38 -11.98
CA GLU A 40 15.54 -5.27 -11.18
C GLU A 40 15.25 -3.89 -11.79
N GLU A 41 15.12 -3.79 -13.12
CA GLU A 41 14.82 -2.52 -13.79
C GLU A 41 13.35 -2.14 -13.58
N GLU A 42 12.44 -3.12 -13.72
CA GLU A 42 11.02 -2.97 -13.41
C GLU A 42 10.83 -2.65 -11.92
N ARG A 43 11.54 -3.35 -11.02
CA ARG A 43 11.54 -3.08 -9.58
C ARG A 43 11.90 -1.63 -9.27
N LYS A 44 13.02 -1.12 -9.80
CA LYS A 44 13.47 0.27 -9.58
C LYS A 44 12.46 1.28 -10.11
N SER A 45 11.93 1.05 -11.31
CA SER A 45 10.89 1.90 -11.91
C SER A 45 9.64 2.00 -11.03
N HIS A 46 9.21 0.88 -10.45
CA HIS A 46 8.05 0.86 -9.57
C HIS A 46 8.30 1.48 -8.19
N ILE A 47 9.51 1.35 -7.65
CA ILE A 47 9.92 2.06 -6.43
C ILE A 47 9.90 3.58 -6.69
N ASP A 48 10.48 4.04 -7.80
CA ASP A 48 10.46 5.47 -8.16
C ASP A 48 9.02 5.99 -8.29
N ASN A 49 8.16 5.25 -9.01
CA ASN A 49 6.77 5.62 -9.19
C ASN A 49 5.99 5.64 -7.86
N LEU A 50 6.26 4.68 -6.96
CA LEU A 50 5.65 4.65 -5.63
C LEU A 50 5.97 5.95 -4.87
N ILE A 51 7.24 6.35 -4.79
CA ILE A 51 7.67 7.52 -4.02
C ILE A 51 7.21 8.83 -4.65
N ASN A 52 7.34 8.96 -5.97
CA ASN A 52 7.14 10.25 -6.64
C ASN A 52 5.70 10.53 -7.03
N ASN A 53 4.88 9.48 -7.24
CA ASN A 53 3.55 9.63 -7.82
C ASN A 53 2.42 9.05 -6.95
N ILE A 54 2.70 8.05 -6.11
CA ILE A 54 1.66 7.36 -5.32
C ILE A 54 1.65 7.83 -3.86
N LEU A 55 2.81 7.86 -3.20
CA LEU A 55 2.90 8.29 -1.82
C LEU A 55 2.72 9.82 -1.69
N PRO A 56 2.20 10.31 -0.56
CA PRO A 56 1.99 11.74 -0.39
C PRO A 56 3.31 12.53 -0.48
N LYS A 57 3.26 13.63 -1.24
CA LYS A 57 4.44 14.43 -1.56
C LYS A 57 5.16 14.92 -0.31
N GLY A 58 6.47 14.70 -0.27
CA GLY A 58 7.36 15.17 0.79
C GLY A 58 7.35 14.32 2.07
N MET A 59 6.51 13.28 2.16
CA MET A 59 6.49 12.38 3.32
C MET A 59 7.58 11.30 3.25
N PHE A 60 8.09 11.00 2.06
CA PHE A 60 9.03 9.92 1.83
C PHE A 60 10.13 10.38 0.87
N GLU A 61 11.36 9.95 1.13
CA GLU A 61 12.52 10.22 0.30
C GLU A 61 13.33 8.94 0.10
N LEU A 62 13.66 8.62 -1.14
CA LEU A 62 14.53 7.48 -1.44
C LEU A 62 15.99 7.85 -1.11
N VAL A 63 16.56 7.20 -0.10
CA VAL A 63 17.93 7.48 0.40
C VAL A 63 18.96 6.43 -0.05
N SER A 64 18.50 5.27 -0.52
CA SER A 64 19.29 4.28 -1.26
C SER A 64 18.37 3.49 -2.19
N ASP A 65 18.92 2.59 -3.02
CA ASP A 65 18.17 1.73 -3.96
C ASP A 65 17.00 0.94 -3.32
N ASP A 66 17.05 0.70 -2.01
CA ASP A 66 16.13 -0.13 -1.26
C ASP A 66 15.71 0.47 0.10
N THR A 67 16.01 1.75 0.34
CA THR A 67 15.74 2.38 1.65
C THR A 67 15.08 3.74 1.45
N ILE A 68 13.98 3.94 2.16
CA ILE A 68 13.19 5.17 2.17
C ILE A 68 13.31 5.81 3.56
N CYS A 69 13.55 7.11 3.62
CA CYS A 69 13.41 7.90 4.85
C CYS A 69 11.99 8.45 4.94
N TYR A 70 11.32 8.19 6.06
CA TYR A 70 10.04 8.82 6.38
C TYR A 70 10.28 10.22 6.97
N ASN A 71 9.80 11.26 6.31
CA ASN A 71 10.06 12.67 6.65
C ASN A 71 8.97 13.31 7.52
N GLY A 72 8.02 12.53 8.04
CA GLY A 72 6.85 13.04 8.75
C GLY A 72 5.68 13.38 7.82
N GLY A 73 4.67 14.05 8.35
CA GLY A 73 3.46 14.45 7.61
C GLY A 73 2.22 13.59 7.86
N ALA A 74 2.31 12.54 8.68
CA ALA A 74 1.17 11.70 9.01
C ALA A 74 -0.01 12.48 9.64
N ASP A 75 0.25 13.52 10.44
CA ASP A 75 -0.84 14.34 11.00
C ASP A 75 -1.67 15.01 9.89
N LYS A 76 -1.00 15.61 8.91
CA LYS A 76 -1.67 16.20 7.76
C LYS A 76 -2.39 15.13 6.93
N TRP A 77 -1.78 13.98 6.71
CA TRP A 77 -2.42 12.88 5.97
C TRP A 77 -3.66 12.36 6.72
N LYS A 78 -3.63 12.24 8.05
CA LYS A 78 -4.79 11.89 8.88
C LYS A 78 -5.89 12.95 8.79
N GLU A 79 -5.54 14.23 8.80
CA GLU A 79 -6.52 15.33 8.62
C GLU A 79 -7.20 15.24 7.25
N GLU A 80 -6.45 15.06 6.17
CA GLU A 80 -6.96 14.87 4.81
C GLU A 80 -7.82 13.60 4.70
N PHE A 81 -7.41 12.52 5.35
CA PHE A 81 -8.18 11.28 5.43
C PHE A 81 -9.54 11.49 6.08
N VAL A 82 -9.56 12.10 7.27
CA VAL A 82 -10.80 12.38 8.01
C VAL A 82 -11.70 13.35 7.25
N ALA A 83 -11.14 14.39 6.63
CA ALA A 83 -11.92 15.35 5.84
C ALA A 83 -12.61 14.67 4.64
N THR A 84 -11.85 13.87 3.88
CA THR A 84 -12.38 13.14 2.71
C THR A 84 -13.38 12.07 3.12
N LEU A 85 -13.12 11.36 4.21
CA LEU A 85 -14.04 10.39 4.80
C LEU A 85 -15.39 11.05 5.11
N GLN A 86 -15.37 12.20 5.79
CA GLN A 86 -16.58 12.94 6.13
C GLN A 86 -17.30 13.46 4.88
N GLU A 87 -16.58 13.89 3.85
CA GLU A 87 -17.16 14.31 2.57
C GLU A 87 -17.89 13.14 1.89
N LYS A 88 -17.21 12.00 1.72
CA LYS A 88 -17.80 10.79 1.12
C LYS A 88 -18.99 10.27 1.92
N ALA A 89 -18.91 10.28 3.24
CA ALA A 89 -20.02 9.88 4.11
C ALA A 89 -21.24 10.82 3.94
N LYS A 90 -21.03 12.14 3.78
CA LYS A 90 -22.11 13.10 3.52
C LYS A 90 -22.74 12.95 2.14
N ALA A 91 -22.01 12.42 1.16
CA ALA A 91 -22.53 12.16 -0.18
C ALA A 91 -23.54 11.01 -0.22
N VAL A 92 -23.51 10.11 0.78
CA VAL A 92 -24.49 9.02 0.91
C VAL A 92 -25.85 9.59 1.33
N THR A 93 -26.89 9.29 0.55
CA THR A 93 -28.27 9.71 0.79
C THR A 93 -29.23 8.52 0.78
N THR A 94 -30.48 8.74 1.20
CA THR A 94 -31.53 7.73 1.17
C THR A 94 -31.85 7.22 -0.23
N GLU A 95 -31.58 8.02 -1.26
CA GLU A 95 -31.85 7.71 -2.65
C GLU A 95 -30.73 6.89 -3.30
N ASN A 96 -29.49 7.05 -2.83
CA ASN A 96 -28.31 6.43 -3.47
C ASN A 96 -27.70 5.27 -2.68
N CYS A 97 -28.10 5.04 -1.42
CA CYS A 97 -27.42 4.10 -0.52
C CYS A 97 -27.55 2.62 -0.91
N THR A 98 -28.44 2.27 -1.83
CA THR A 98 -28.66 0.90 -2.32
C THR A 98 -28.13 0.65 -3.73
N LEU A 99 -27.46 1.65 -4.34
CA LEU A 99 -26.85 1.50 -5.66
C LEU A 99 -25.67 0.53 -5.61
N TRP A 100 -25.62 -0.39 -6.57
CA TRP A 100 -24.56 -1.41 -6.69
C TRP A 100 -23.16 -0.79 -6.81
N ILE A 101 -23.02 0.23 -7.65
CA ILE A 101 -21.82 1.08 -7.73
C ILE A 101 -22.29 2.51 -7.49
N GLY A 102 -22.11 3.01 -6.28
CA GLY A 102 -22.54 4.35 -5.84
C GLY A 102 -21.75 4.84 -4.64
N GLU A 103 -22.26 5.86 -3.93
CA GLU A 103 -21.53 6.55 -2.85
C GLU A 103 -21.09 5.62 -1.71
N VAL A 104 -21.92 4.61 -1.36
CA VAL A 104 -21.55 3.60 -0.34
C VAL A 104 -20.36 2.76 -0.80
N TYR A 105 -20.35 2.31 -2.06
CA TYR A 105 -19.23 1.55 -2.62
C TYR A 105 -17.95 2.39 -2.68
N GLN A 106 -18.05 3.67 -3.07
CA GLN A 106 -16.90 4.58 -3.11
C GLN A 106 -16.35 4.88 -1.70
N LEU A 107 -17.22 5.01 -0.70
CA LEU A 107 -16.84 5.14 0.70
C LEU A 107 -16.12 3.88 1.20
N GLU A 108 -16.65 2.70 0.94
CA GLU A 108 -16.02 1.43 1.33
C GLU A 108 -14.63 1.29 0.68
N LYS A 109 -14.51 1.56 -0.61
CA LYS A 109 -13.23 1.52 -1.33
C LYS A 109 -12.22 2.50 -0.71
N TYR A 110 -12.66 3.72 -0.40
CA TYR A 110 -11.81 4.74 0.20
C TYR A 110 -11.31 4.35 1.60
N LEU A 111 -12.17 3.71 2.42
CA LEU A 111 -11.81 3.27 3.77
C LEU A 111 -10.65 2.27 3.79
N LYS A 112 -10.52 1.45 2.74
CA LYS A 112 -9.43 0.47 2.60
C LYS A 112 -8.25 1.02 1.80
N ASN A 113 -8.52 1.89 0.82
CA ASN A 113 -7.53 2.37 -0.13
C ASN A 113 -7.59 3.90 -0.35
N PRO A 114 -7.20 4.72 0.64
CA PRO A 114 -7.24 6.17 0.55
C PRO A 114 -6.32 6.78 -0.51
N LEU A 115 -5.27 6.07 -0.95
CA LEU A 115 -4.41 6.51 -2.07
C LEU A 115 -5.00 6.22 -3.45
N ASP A 116 -6.13 5.49 -3.53
CA ASP A 116 -6.76 5.05 -4.78
C ASP A 116 -5.76 4.45 -5.79
N THR A 117 -4.88 3.59 -5.30
CA THR A 117 -3.85 2.91 -6.09
C THR A 117 -4.12 1.41 -6.16
N ALA A 118 -3.67 0.76 -7.23
CA ALA A 118 -3.63 -0.69 -7.26
C ALA A 118 -2.42 -1.26 -6.50
N TYR A 119 -1.49 -0.43 -6.01
CA TYR A 119 -0.37 -0.92 -5.21
C TYR A 119 -0.83 -1.43 -3.84
N GLN A 120 -0.18 -2.50 -3.40
CA GLN A 120 -0.40 -3.11 -2.09
C GLN A 120 0.91 -3.14 -1.28
N PHE A 121 0.76 -3.25 0.03
CA PHE A 121 1.83 -3.07 1.01
C PHE A 121 1.93 -4.30 1.90
N TYR A 122 3.11 -4.90 1.93
CA TYR A 122 3.43 -6.03 2.78
C TYR A 122 4.37 -5.55 3.89
N MET A 123 3.85 -5.31 5.08
CA MET A 123 4.60 -4.63 6.17
C MET A 123 5.06 -5.59 7.27
N ASN A 124 5.19 -6.87 6.96
CA ASN A 124 5.67 -7.89 7.89
C ASN A 124 7.10 -8.32 7.50
N GLU A 125 8.06 -8.10 8.38
CA GLU A 125 9.48 -8.45 8.20
C GLU A 125 9.77 -9.95 8.32
N GLN A 126 8.85 -10.70 8.92
CA GLN A 126 8.93 -12.15 9.08
C GLN A 126 8.32 -12.92 7.91
N CYS A 127 7.62 -12.23 6.99
CA CYS A 127 7.02 -12.84 5.81
C CYS A 127 5.98 -13.95 6.12
N ILE A 128 5.23 -13.80 7.22
CA ILE A 128 4.27 -14.82 7.69
C ILE A 128 2.81 -14.52 7.32
N ASN A 129 2.50 -13.31 6.85
CA ASN A 129 1.15 -12.96 6.43
C ASN A 129 0.88 -13.55 5.04
N GLY A 130 -0.29 -14.17 4.84
CA GLY A 130 -0.70 -14.76 3.57
C GLY A 130 -1.24 -13.76 2.53
N ALA A 131 -1.35 -12.48 2.88
CA ALA A 131 -1.87 -11.43 2.01
C ALA A 131 -1.15 -10.09 2.25
N ALA A 132 -1.17 -9.22 1.24
CA ALA A 132 -0.74 -7.84 1.36
C ALA A 132 -1.94 -6.91 1.59
N GLU A 133 -1.64 -5.72 2.11
CA GLU A 133 -2.64 -4.77 2.57
C GLU A 133 -2.80 -3.59 1.61
N GLN A 134 -3.96 -2.93 1.69
CA GLN A 134 -4.20 -1.69 0.93
C GLN A 134 -3.67 -0.47 1.68
N SER A 135 -3.69 0.70 1.01
CA SER A 135 -3.01 1.91 1.49
C SER A 135 -3.50 2.47 2.84
N TYR A 136 -4.67 2.08 3.34
CA TYR A 136 -5.12 2.50 4.67
C TYR A 136 -4.24 1.90 5.78
N GLU A 137 -3.88 0.63 5.63
CA GLU A 137 -3.03 -0.05 6.61
C GLU A 137 -1.63 0.55 6.60
N PHE A 138 -1.13 0.93 5.41
CA PHE A 138 0.12 1.68 5.29
C PHE A 138 0.04 3.03 6.04
N LEU A 139 -1.04 3.81 5.85
CA LEU A 139 -1.30 5.02 6.63
C LEU A 139 -1.27 4.74 8.15
N ARG A 140 -1.90 3.65 8.61
CA ARG A 140 -1.94 3.27 10.04
C ARG A 140 -0.56 3.00 10.61
N VAL A 141 0.29 2.29 9.86
CA VAL A 141 1.66 1.97 10.26
C VAL A 141 2.52 3.25 10.27
N VAL A 142 2.56 4.00 9.18
CA VAL A 142 3.42 5.21 9.09
C VAL A 142 3.01 6.32 10.06
N SER A 143 1.76 6.32 10.52
CA SER A 143 1.26 7.24 11.55
C SER A 143 1.85 7.00 12.94
N GLN A 144 2.53 5.87 13.16
CA GLN A 144 3.19 5.53 14.42
C GLN A 144 4.70 5.79 14.38
N LEU A 145 5.24 6.17 13.22
CA LEU A 145 6.67 6.39 13.03
C LEU A 145 7.06 7.83 13.37
N GLU A 146 8.29 7.98 13.82
CA GLU A 146 8.92 9.30 14.00
C GLU A 146 9.57 9.77 12.68
N PRO A 147 9.55 11.08 12.39
CA PRO A 147 10.33 11.62 11.28
C PRO A 147 11.81 11.25 11.39
N GLY A 148 12.41 10.79 10.29
CA GLY A 148 13.75 10.25 10.23
C GLY A 148 13.83 8.72 10.33
N THR A 149 12.72 8.02 10.60
CA THR A 149 12.69 6.56 10.54
C THR A 149 13.01 6.07 9.13
N LEU A 150 13.93 5.10 9.05
CA LEU A 150 14.25 4.40 7.82
C LEU A 150 13.30 3.21 7.64
N LEU A 151 12.80 3.07 6.42
CA LEU A 151 12.00 1.94 5.97
C LEU A 151 12.76 1.22 4.86
N TYR A 152 12.80 -0.10 4.94
CA TYR A 152 13.52 -0.95 4.00
C TYR A 152 12.53 -1.60 3.04
N ILE A 153 12.84 -1.48 1.75
CA ILE A 153 12.10 -2.14 0.68
C ILE A 153 12.74 -3.51 0.44
N GLY A 154 12.04 -4.56 0.84
CA GLY A 154 12.43 -5.94 0.56
C GLY A 154 12.05 -6.34 -0.86
N GLY A 155 11.21 -7.38 -0.95
CA GLY A 155 10.67 -7.86 -2.20
C GLY A 155 9.66 -6.90 -2.83
N VAL A 156 9.70 -6.79 -4.15
CA VAL A 156 8.65 -6.15 -4.96
C VAL A 156 8.24 -7.17 -6.00
N ILE A 157 6.96 -7.54 -6.01
CA ILE A 157 6.43 -8.57 -6.91
C ILE A 157 5.23 -8.05 -7.69
N ASP A 158 5.01 -8.65 -8.85
CA ASP A 158 3.77 -8.46 -9.60
C ASP A 158 2.67 -9.37 -9.04
N TYR A 159 1.43 -8.91 -9.12
CA TYR A 159 0.25 -9.71 -8.85
C TYR A 159 -0.83 -9.48 -9.90
N HIS A 160 -1.58 -10.55 -10.18
CA HIS A 160 -2.80 -10.50 -10.98
C HIS A 160 -4.05 -10.73 -10.11
N PHE A 161 -5.08 -9.93 -10.35
CA PHE A 161 -6.46 -10.09 -9.85
C PHE A 161 -7.44 -10.30 -11.00
#